data_AF-A0A934FWJ4-F1
#
_entry.id   AF-A0A934FWJ4-F1
#
_cell.length_a   1.000
_cell.length_b   1.000
_cell.length_c   1.000
_cell.angle_alpha   90.00
_cell.angle_beta   90.00
_cell.angle_gamma   90.00
#
_symmetry.space_group_name_H-M   'P 1'
#
loop_
_entity.id
_entity.type
_entity.pdbx_description
1 polymer ?
#
loop_
_entity_poly.entity_id
_entity_poly.type
_entity_poly.pdbx_seq_one_letter_code
_entity_poly.pdbx_strand_id
1 'polypeptide(L)'
;MTDPLPELEPMDDARGAATTAQASSTPPTGTVYPPGLAAPAYNLGADKEYFRFLFAGVVITVGTLMPYGPDWDMAGYKTLSGALALVVGVGMIWSWWGAISLNRFRGANLKWVAFALAPLVLTLFGMMSAFESPAVKDFVTQGKAMPGSWGEFFSAFFDLKSPEAQLKADNFVRALGAGKFVVLLGALYAEFAFLLAVFGGAKTASKQAAAAKAARAANVARKR
;
A
#
# COMPACT_ATOMS: atom_id res chain seq x y z
N MET A 1 -45.92 1.54 52.59
CA MET A 1 -44.72 0.67 52.66
C MET A 1 -44.01 0.85 51.33
N THR A 2 -43.05 1.76 51.34
CA THR A 2 -42.31 2.30 50.21
C THR A 2 -40.86 1.91 50.43
N ASP A 3 -40.34 1.00 49.60
CA ASP A 3 -38.94 0.60 49.68
C ASP A 3 -38.03 1.79 49.29
N PRO A 4 -37.04 2.14 50.13
CA PRO A 4 -36.10 3.21 49.83
C PRO A 4 -35.06 2.76 48.79
N LEU A 5 -34.76 3.65 47.85
CA LEU A 5 -33.73 3.49 46.82
C LEU A 5 -32.34 3.29 47.46
N PRO A 6 -31.45 2.48 46.86
CA PRO A 6 -30.09 2.32 47.32
C PRO A 6 -29.28 3.60 47.16
N GLU A 7 -28.65 3.97 48.27
CA GLU A 7 -27.77 5.12 48.51
C GLU A 7 -26.57 5.08 47.54
N LEU A 8 -26.41 6.14 46.74
CA LEU A 8 -25.25 6.33 45.87
C LEU A 8 -24.05 6.72 46.73
N GLU A 9 -22.99 5.90 46.70
CA GLU A 9 -21.72 6.20 47.35
C GLU A 9 -21.10 7.51 46.78
N PRO A 10 -20.48 8.34 47.63
CA PRO A 10 -19.93 9.63 47.24
C PRO A 10 -18.69 9.47 46.36
N MET A 11 -18.64 10.31 45.32
CA MET A 11 -17.52 10.50 44.41
C MET A 11 -16.33 11.11 45.17
N ASP A 12 -15.34 10.30 45.55
CA ASP A 12 -14.05 10.81 46.01
C ASP A 12 -13.15 11.08 44.80
N ASP A 13 -13.05 12.36 44.47
CA ASP A 13 -12.12 12.91 43.51
C ASP A 13 -10.68 12.86 44.02
N ALA A 14 -9.81 12.36 43.14
CA ALA A 14 -8.41 12.73 42.97
C ALA A 14 -7.47 12.63 44.18
N ARG A 15 -6.61 11.59 44.15
CA ARG A 15 -5.13 11.76 44.20
C ARG A 15 -4.38 10.46 43.92
N GLY A 16 -3.58 10.49 42.86
CA GLY A 16 -2.29 9.79 42.81
C GLY A 16 -2.29 8.35 42.31
N ALA A 17 -2.62 8.11 41.05
CA ALA A 17 -2.14 6.94 40.33
C ALA A 17 -1.52 7.37 39.00
N ALA A 18 -0.20 7.19 38.91
CA ALA A 18 0.57 7.45 37.71
C ALA A 18 -0.05 6.76 36.51
N THR A 19 -0.46 7.58 35.54
CA THR A 19 -1.01 7.18 34.25
C THR A 19 0.03 6.35 33.51
N THR A 20 -0.09 5.03 33.60
CA THR A 20 0.47 4.15 32.58
C THR A 20 -0.36 4.40 31.33
N ALA A 21 0.20 5.16 30.38
CA ALA A 21 -0.33 5.25 29.03
C ALA A 21 -0.18 3.88 28.35
N GLN A 22 -1.05 2.94 28.72
CA GLN A 22 -1.44 1.84 27.85
C GLN A 22 -2.18 2.47 26.68
N ALA A 23 -1.57 2.41 25.49
CA ALA A 23 -2.30 2.56 24.24
C ALA A 23 -3.30 1.39 24.16
N SER A 24 -4.47 1.59 24.76
CA SER A 24 -5.62 0.72 24.64
C SER A 24 -6.16 0.84 23.21
N SER A 25 -5.78 -0.08 22.34
CA SER A 25 -6.44 -0.29 21.05
C SER A 25 -7.75 -1.05 21.23
N THR A 26 -8.61 -0.59 22.14
CA THR A 26 -9.97 -1.09 22.26
C THR A 26 -10.84 -0.27 21.32
N PRO A 27 -11.31 -0.81 20.18
CA PRO A 27 -12.27 -0.10 19.35
C PRO A 27 -13.56 0.09 20.17
N PRO A 28 -14.24 1.25 20.05
CA PRO A 28 -15.52 1.43 20.72
C PRO A 28 -16.49 0.35 20.24
N THR A 29 -16.94 -0.47 21.18
CA THR A 29 -18.02 -1.44 21.00
C THR A 29 -19.29 -0.64 20.75
N GLY A 30 -19.88 -0.71 19.54
CA GLY A 30 -21.29 -0.32 19.38
C GLY A 30 -21.72 0.52 18.19
N THR A 31 -20.95 0.67 17.11
CA THR A 31 -21.54 1.19 15.85
C THR A 31 -21.82 0.05 14.88
N VAL A 32 -23.08 -0.39 14.85
CA VAL A 32 -23.64 -1.20 13.75
C VAL A 32 -23.74 -0.26 12.55
N TYR A 33 -22.86 -0.43 11.56
CA TYR A 33 -22.92 0.35 10.33
C TYR A 33 -23.98 -0.23 9.39
N PRO A 34 -24.83 0.60 8.76
CA PRO A 34 -25.78 0.15 7.76
C PRO A 34 -25.05 -0.47 6.55
N PRO A 35 -25.70 -1.41 5.82
CA PRO A 35 -25.10 -2.06 4.66
C PRO A 35 -24.83 -1.03 3.55
N GLY A 36 -23.56 -0.85 3.25
CA GLY A 36 -23.05 0.15 2.32
C GLY A 36 -21.79 0.76 2.92
N LEU A 37 -20.62 0.44 2.35
CA LEU A 37 -19.39 1.12 2.74
C LEU A 37 -19.58 2.60 2.39
N ALA A 38 -19.63 3.46 3.40
CA ALA A 38 -19.59 4.89 3.18
C ALA A 38 -18.38 5.23 2.30
N ALA A 39 -18.50 6.28 1.47
CA ALA A 39 -17.38 6.92 0.77
C ALA A 39 -16.20 7.04 1.76
N PRO A 40 -14.92 7.02 1.30
CA PRO A 40 -13.78 6.93 2.18
C PRO A 40 -13.70 8.25 2.94
N ALA A 41 -14.44 8.35 4.04
CA ALA A 41 -14.42 9.46 4.93
C ALA A 41 -13.02 9.41 5.53
N TYR A 42 -12.28 10.50 5.33
CA TYR A 42 -10.94 10.65 5.86
C TYR A 42 -10.97 10.41 7.37
N ASN A 43 -10.68 9.18 7.77
CA ASN A 43 -10.68 8.79 9.17
C ASN A 43 -9.34 9.23 9.76
N LEU A 44 -9.34 10.36 10.46
CA LEU A 44 -8.16 10.93 11.12
C LEU A 44 -7.52 9.96 12.13
N GLY A 45 -8.27 8.97 12.62
CA GLY A 45 -7.76 7.94 13.52
C GLY A 45 -7.14 6.72 12.82
N ALA A 46 -7.24 6.63 11.49
CA ALA A 46 -6.67 5.53 10.72
C ALA A 46 -5.15 5.70 10.54
N ASP A 47 -4.42 4.58 10.60
CA ASP A 47 -2.98 4.61 10.45
C ASP A 47 -2.58 5.03 9.01
N LYS A 48 -1.50 5.80 8.90
CA LYS A 48 -1.02 6.36 7.62
C LYS A 48 -0.70 5.26 6.61
N GLU A 49 -0.26 4.10 7.09
CA GLU A 49 0.04 2.94 6.25
C GLU A 49 -1.18 2.45 5.46
N TYR A 50 -2.40 2.60 5.99
CA TYR A 50 -3.60 2.14 5.29
C TYR A 50 -3.85 2.95 4.03
N PHE A 51 -3.60 4.26 4.10
CA PHE A 51 -3.69 5.15 2.93
C PHE A 51 -2.60 4.88 1.91
N ARG A 52 -1.39 4.50 2.35
CA ARG A 52 -0.31 4.11 1.44
C ARG A 52 -0.66 2.85 0.66
N PHE A 53 -1.15 1.81 1.33
CA PHE A 53 -1.57 0.59 0.63
C PHE A 53 -2.81 0.80 -0.23
N LEU A 54 -3.77 1.63 0.20
CA LEU A 54 -4.90 2.04 -0.64
C LEU A 54 -4.40 2.71 -1.92
N PHE A 55 -3.51 3.69 -1.79
CA PHE A 55 -2.92 4.42 -2.92
C PHE A 55 -2.15 3.48 -3.85
N ALA A 56 -1.35 2.55 -3.31
CA ALA A 56 -0.66 1.55 -4.10
C ALA A 56 -1.64 0.73 -4.96
N GLY A 57 -2.76 0.28 -4.36
CA GLY A 57 -3.82 -0.43 -5.07
C GLY A 57 -4.48 0.41 -6.18
N VAL A 58 -4.68 1.71 -5.94
CA VAL A 58 -5.17 2.66 -6.96
C VAL A 58 -4.18 2.77 -8.11
N VAL A 59 -2.89 2.96 -7.83
CA VAL A 59 -1.85 3.07 -8.86
C VAL A 59 -1.79 1.80 -9.71
N ILE A 60 -1.80 0.61 -9.09
CA ILE A 60 -1.86 -0.66 -9.83
C ILE A 60 -3.11 -0.72 -10.72
N THR A 61 -4.28 -0.40 -10.17
CA THR A 61 -5.55 -0.44 -10.91
C THR A 61 -5.51 0.51 -12.12
N VAL A 62 -5.09 1.77 -11.91
CA VAL A 62 -4.96 2.75 -12.99
C VAL A 62 -3.97 2.28 -14.05
N GLY A 63 -2.84 1.71 -13.65
CA GLY A 63 -1.87 1.15 -14.60
C GLY A 63 -2.46 0.06 -15.49
N THR A 64 -3.32 -0.80 -14.95
CA THR A 64 -3.99 -1.85 -15.74
C THR A 64 -5.05 -1.33 -16.70
N LEU A 65 -5.55 -0.12 -16.49
CA LEU A 65 -6.47 0.55 -17.42
C LEU A 65 -5.75 1.31 -18.53
N MET A 66 -4.42 1.48 -18.41
CA MET A 66 -3.58 2.11 -19.42
C MET A 66 -3.07 1.11 -20.48
N PRO A 67 -2.60 1.59 -21.64
CA PRO A 67 -2.05 0.74 -22.70
C PRO A 67 -0.83 -0.06 -22.24
N TYR A 68 -0.75 -1.32 -22.66
CA TYR A 68 0.33 -2.28 -22.38
C TYR A 68 1.24 -2.56 -23.59
N GLY A 69 1.14 -1.72 -24.62
CA GLY A 69 1.96 -1.80 -25.82
C GLY A 69 1.72 -0.59 -26.72
N PRO A 70 2.19 -0.65 -27.97
CA PRO A 70 2.05 0.44 -28.94
C PRO A 70 0.60 0.67 -29.37
N ASP A 71 -0.25 -0.36 -29.27
CA ASP A 71 -1.68 -0.28 -29.54
C ASP A 71 -2.41 0.32 -28.35
N TRP A 72 -2.95 1.52 -28.53
CA TRP A 72 -3.71 2.25 -27.52
C TRP A 72 -4.98 1.52 -27.09
N ASP A 73 -5.51 0.64 -27.93
CA ASP A 73 -6.69 -0.18 -27.64
C ASP A 73 -6.36 -1.38 -26.74
N MET A 74 -5.08 -1.76 -26.61
CA MET A 74 -4.65 -2.88 -25.76
C MET A 74 -4.36 -2.40 -24.33
N ALA A 75 -5.44 -2.10 -23.60
CA ALA A 75 -5.37 -1.85 -22.17
C ALA A 75 -4.88 -3.08 -21.39
N GLY A 76 -4.17 -2.85 -20.28
CA GLY A 76 -3.55 -3.91 -19.49
C GLY A 76 -4.50 -5.03 -19.06
N TYR A 77 -5.72 -4.72 -18.64
CA TYR A 77 -6.72 -5.71 -18.22
C TYR A 77 -7.11 -6.71 -19.33
N LYS A 78 -6.84 -6.41 -20.60
CA LYS A 78 -7.06 -7.33 -21.72
C LYS A 78 -5.98 -8.41 -21.81
N THR A 79 -4.87 -8.25 -21.10
CA THR A 79 -3.79 -9.23 -20.99
C THR A 79 -3.96 -10.05 -19.72
N LEU A 80 -3.52 -11.32 -19.71
CA LEU A 80 -3.62 -12.17 -18.51
C LEU A 80 -2.85 -11.58 -17.32
N SER A 81 -1.65 -11.04 -17.57
CA SER A 81 -0.81 -10.44 -16.52
C SER A 81 -1.41 -9.14 -15.98
N GLY A 82 -1.98 -8.29 -16.84
CA GLY A 82 -2.67 -7.08 -16.41
C GLY A 82 -4.03 -7.37 -15.74
N ALA A 83 -4.75 -8.42 -16.14
CA ALA A 83 -5.96 -8.86 -15.46
C ALA A 83 -5.65 -9.36 -14.04
N LEU A 84 -4.57 -10.14 -13.86
CA LEU A 84 -4.09 -10.54 -12.54
C LEU A 84 -3.73 -9.32 -11.68
N ALA A 85 -2.97 -8.37 -12.24
CA ALA A 85 -2.62 -7.13 -11.56
C ALA A 85 -3.86 -6.32 -11.17
N LEU A 86 -4.90 -6.30 -12.02
CA LEU A 86 -6.15 -5.58 -11.76
C LEU A 86 -6.89 -6.19 -10.58
N VAL A 87 -7.00 -7.52 -10.52
CA VAL A 87 -7.62 -8.23 -9.38
C VAL A 87 -6.89 -7.92 -8.08
N VAL A 88 -5.55 -7.92 -8.11
CA VAL A 88 -4.74 -7.55 -6.94
C VAL A 88 -4.98 -6.09 -6.53
N GLY A 89 -4.93 -5.15 -7.49
CA GLY A 89 -5.17 -3.73 -7.25
C GLY A 89 -6.55 -3.45 -6.64
N VAL A 90 -7.61 -4.02 -7.21
CA VAL A 90 -8.98 -3.92 -6.70
C VAL A 90 -9.11 -4.57 -5.32
N GLY A 91 -8.51 -5.75 -5.12
CA GLY A 91 -8.48 -6.44 -3.82
C GLY A 91 -7.80 -5.61 -2.73
N MET A 92 -6.70 -4.92 -3.07
CA MET A 92 -6.04 -3.95 -2.19
C MET A 92 -6.96 -2.77 -1.89
N ILE A 93 -7.52 -2.12 -2.91
CA ILE A 93 -8.41 -0.96 -2.72
C ILE A 93 -9.54 -1.31 -1.77
N TRP A 94 -10.25 -2.41 -2.04
CA TRP A 94 -11.38 -2.86 -1.24
C TRP A 94 -10.98 -3.15 0.20
N SER A 95 -9.88 -3.86 0.40
CA SER A 95 -9.46 -4.30 1.74
C SER A 95 -8.96 -3.14 2.60
N TRP A 96 -8.24 -2.19 1.99
CA TRP A 96 -7.72 -1.01 2.69
C TRP A 96 -8.78 0.06 2.89
N TRP A 97 -9.75 0.18 1.98
CA TRP A 97 -10.95 0.98 2.23
C TRP A 97 -11.71 0.49 3.46
N GLY A 98 -11.95 -0.82 3.55
CA GLY A 98 -12.57 -1.45 4.72
C GLY A 98 -11.76 -1.21 6.01
N ALA A 99 -10.43 -1.27 5.91
CA ALA A 99 -9.55 -1.01 7.04
C ALA A 99 -9.62 0.45 7.55
N ILE A 100 -9.66 1.42 6.64
CA ILE A 100 -9.74 2.86 6.96
C ILE A 100 -11.10 3.20 7.59
N SER A 101 -12.18 2.71 6.97
CA SER A 101 -13.55 2.97 7.45
C SER A 101 -13.80 2.38 8.84
N LEU A 102 -13.27 1.19 9.13
CA LEU A 102 -13.47 0.50 10.40
C LEU A 102 -12.33 0.70 11.42
N ASN A 103 -11.28 1.46 11.06
CA ASN A 103 -10.02 1.59 11.80
C ASN A 103 -9.49 0.27 12.37
N ARG A 104 -9.57 -0.80 11.57
CA ARG A 104 -9.26 -2.16 12.01
C ARG A 104 -8.31 -2.84 11.04
N PHE A 105 -7.10 -3.10 11.51
CA PHE A 105 -6.17 -3.96 10.82
C PHE A 105 -6.59 -5.42 10.98
N ARG A 106 -6.89 -6.08 9.86
CA ARG A 106 -7.07 -7.53 9.82
C ARG A 106 -5.94 -8.13 8.99
N GLY A 107 -5.35 -9.24 9.43
CA GLY A 107 -4.33 -9.96 8.65
C GLY A 107 -4.80 -10.34 7.24
N ALA A 108 -6.12 -10.45 7.03
CA ALA A 108 -6.74 -10.61 5.72
C ALA A 108 -6.48 -9.46 4.73
N ASN A 109 -6.11 -8.26 5.20
CA ASN A 109 -5.75 -7.12 4.35
C ASN A 109 -4.31 -7.25 3.82
N LEU A 110 -3.43 -7.90 4.60
CA LEU A 110 -2.03 -8.10 4.26
C LEU A 110 -1.83 -9.05 3.08
N LYS A 111 -2.73 -10.03 2.91
CA LYS A 111 -2.63 -11.03 1.82
C LYS A 111 -2.62 -10.37 0.44
N TRP A 112 -3.40 -9.29 0.28
CA TRP A 112 -3.47 -8.56 -0.99
C TRP A 112 -2.21 -7.75 -1.26
N VAL A 113 -1.58 -7.23 -0.20
CA VAL A 113 -0.27 -6.61 -0.31
C VAL A 113 0.79 -7.65 -0.68
N ALA A 114 0.80 -8.82 -0.04
CA ALA A 114 1.71 -9.91 -0.42
C ALA A 114 1.47 -10.43 -1.85
N PHE A 115 0.22 -10.41 -2.32
CA PHE A 115 -0.09 -10.72 -3.72
C PHE A 115 0.36 -9.63 -4.70
N ALA A 116 0.71 -8.42 -4.26
CA ALA A 116 1.33 -7.40 -5.11
C ALA A 116 2.75 -7.79 -5.57
N LEU A 117 3.37 -8.77 -4.92
CA LEU A 117 4.62 -9.37 -5.37
C LEU A 117 4.48 -10.04 -6.75
N ALA A 118 3.31 -10.64 -7.05
CA ALA A 118 3.08 -11.28 -8.34
C ALA A 118 3.12 -10.27 -9.52
N PRO A 119 2.33 -9.17 -9.53
CA PRO A 119 2.46 -8.16 -10.56
C PRO A 119 3.84 -7.47 -10.52
N LEU A 120 4.49 -7.33 -9.36
CA LEU A 120 5.86 -6.81 -9.30
C LEU A 120 6.83 -7.69 -10.11
N VAL A 121 6.87 -8.99 -9.81
CA VAL A 121 7.78 -9.93 -10.46
C VAL A 121 7.50 -10.03 -11.95
N LEU A 122 6.22 -10.16 -12.34
CA LEU A 122 5.83 -10.26 -13.75
C LEU A 122 6.17 -9.01 -14.55
N THR A 123 5.90 -7.82 -14.00
CA THR A 123 6.25 -6.57 -14.69
C THR A 123 7.75 -6.33 -14.71
N LEU A 124 8.47 -6.68 -13.64
CA LEU A 124 9.93 -6.56 -13.58
C LEU A 124 10.62 -7.45 -14.62
N PHE A 125 10.21 -8.72 -14.75
CA PHE A 125 10.73 -9.60 -15.82
C PHE A 125 10.46 -9.02 -17.21
N GLY A 126 9.25 -8.51 -17.46
CA GLY A 126 8.92 -7.86 -18.73
C GLY A 126 9.76 -6.62 -19.01
N MET A 127 10.09 -5.84 -17.97
CA MET A 127 10.97 -4.68 -18.09
C MET A 127 12.44 -5.07 -18.31
N MET A 128 12.93 -6.15 -17.71
CA MET A 128 14.31 -6.60 -17.94
C MET A 128 14.55 -6.96 -19.42
N SER A 129 13.55 -7.52 -20.10
CA SER A 129 13.59 -7.82 -21.54
C SER A 129 13.05 -6.69 -22.43
N ALA A 130 12.84 -5.47 -21.90
CA ALA A 130 12.15 -4.40 -22.61
C ALA A 130 12.81 -4.02 -23.95
N PHE A 131 14.14 -3.86 -23.95
CA PHE A 131 14.91 -3.47 -25.14
C PHE A 131 14.95 -4.56 -26.23
N GLU A 132 14.68 -5.82 -25.86
CA GLU A 132 14.63 -6.93 -26.79
C GLU A 132 13.24 -7.17 -27.36
N SER A 133 12.23 -6.48 -26.83
CA SER A 133 10.84 -6.67 -27.21
C SER A 133 10.62 -6.36 -28.71
N PRO A 134 9.77 -7.13 -29.40
CA PRO A 134 9.46 -6.88 -30.82
C PRO A 134 8.99 -5.45 -31.06
N ALA A 135 8.14 -4.90 -30.19
CA ALA A 135 7.63 -3.53 -30.30
C ALA A 135 8.73 -2.46 -30.28
N VAL A 136 9.76 -2.63 -29.44
CA VAL A 136 10.90 -1.71 -29.41
C VAL A 136 11.72 -1.83 -30.69
N LYS A 137 11.97 -3.05 -31.17
CA LYS A 137 12.68 -3.30 -32.43
C LYS A 137 11.93 -2.71 -33.62
N ASP A 138 10.61 -2.86 -33.67
CA ASP A 138 9.77 -2.32 -34.73
C ASP A 138 9.87 -0.77 -34.77
N PHE A 139 9.84 -0.11 -33.62
CA PHE A 139 10.05 1.34 -33.55
C PHE A 139 11.42 1.78 -34.07
N VAL A 140 12.48 1.00 -33.78
CA VAL A 140 13.82 1.24 -34.34
C VAL A 140 13.83 1.06 -35.85
N THR A 141 13.17 0.01 -36.39
CA THR A 141 13.07 -0.18 -37.85
C THR A 141 12.28 0.92 -38.56
N GLN A 142 11.35 1.57 -37.86
CA GLN A 142 10.62 2.75 -38.34
C GLN A 142 11.45 4.05 -38.28
N GLY A 143 12.72 3.98 -37.84
CA GLY A 143 13.60 5.14 -37.73
C GLY A 143 13.29 6.06 -36.55
N LYS A 144 12.50 5.61 -35.57
CA LYS A 144 12.20 6.42 -34.38
C LYS A 144 13.38 6.39 -33.42
N ALA A 145 13.68 7.55 -32.84
CA ALA A 145 14.70 7.65 -31.80
C ALA A 145 14.25 6.87 -30.56
N MET A 146 15.10 5.95 -30.10
CA MET A 146 14.86 5.06 -28.96
C MET A 146 16.11 5.01 -28.07
N PRO A 147 15.96 4.87 -26.75
CA PRO A 147 17.09 4.62 -25.86
C PRO A 147 17.65 3.21 -26.08
N GLY A 148 18.98 3.05 -26.00
CA GLY A 148 19.66 1.77 -26.09
C GLY A 148 19.85 1.06 -24.74
N SER A 149 19.58 1.73 -23.63
CA SER A 149 19.70 1.18 -22.27
C SER A 149 18.79 1.88 -21.28
N TRP A 150 18.59 1.27 -20.10
CA TRP A 150 17.86 1.89 -19.00
C TRP A 150 18.49 3.21 -18.54
N GLY A 151 19.83 3.31 -18.55
CA GLY A 151 20.54 4.54 -18.20
C GLY A 151 20.24 5.68 -19.19
N GLU A 152 20.25 5.38 -20.49
CA GLU A 152 19.87 6.36 -21.52
C GLU A 152 18.39 6.73 -21.41
N PHE A 153 17.51 5.76 -21.17
CA PHE A 153 16.08 6.01 -20.95
C PHE A 153 15.85 6.98 -19.80
N PHE A 154 16.42 6.72 -18.61
CA PHE A 154 16.20 7.59 -17.44
C PHE A 154 16.86 8.95 -17.63
N SER A 155 18.05 9.02 -18.23
CA SER A 155 18.68 10.29 -18.60
C SER A 155 17.76 11.10 -19.51
N ALA A 156 17.17 10.46 -20.51
CA ALA A 156 16.30 11.13 -21.49
C ALA A 156 14.93 11.49 -20.91
N PHE A 157 14.38 10.66 -20.02
CA PHE A 157 13.11 10.87 -19.35
C PHE A 157 13.15 12.06 -18.37
N PHE A 158 14.28 12.24 -17.67
CA PHE A 158 14.45 13.35 -16.72
C PHE A 158 15.07 14.61 -17.33
N ASP A 159 15.61 14.55 -18.55
CA ASP A 159 16.07 15.73 -19.27
C ASP A 159 14.89 16.48 -19.91
N LEU A 160 14.18 17.23 -19.07
CA LEU A 160 12.99 17.98 -19.48
C LEU A 160 13.28 19.17 -20.40
N LYS A 161 14.55 19.50 -20.63
CA LYS A 161 14.97 20.65 -21.44
C LYS A 161 15.26 20.28 -22.88
N SER A 162 15.49 19.01 -23.18
CA SER A 162 15.78 18.51 -24.52
C SER A 162 14.55 17.83 -25.13
N PRO A 163 13.88 18.45 -26.12
CA PRO A 163 12.73 17.85 -26.80
C PRO A 163 13.08 16.51 -27.46
N GLU A 164 14.31 16.37 -27.97
CA GLU A 164 14.78 15.13 -28.58
C GLU A 164 14.94 14.00 -27.56
N ALA A 165 15.43 14.32 -26.36
CA ALA A 165 15.56 13.37 -25.27
C ALA A 165 14.16 12.93 -24.78
N GLN A 166 13.24 13.86 -24.61
CA GLN A 166 11.86 13.54 -24.27
C GLN A 166 11.20 12.65 -25.32
N LEU A 167 11.39 12.94 -26.61
CA LEU A 167 10.83 12.13 -27.69
C LEU A 167 11.37 10.69 -27.69
N LYS A 168 12.66 10.48 -27.37
CA LYS A 168 13.22 9.14 -27.15
C LYS A 168 12.51 8.40 -26.02
N ALA A 169 12.36 9.06 -24.87
CA ALA A 169 11.72 8.47 -23.70
C ALA A 169 10.24 8.15 -23.97
N ASP A 170 9.52 9.06 -24.62
CA ASP A 170 8.12 8.91 -25.00
C ASP A 170 7.91 7.76 -25.99
N ASN A 171 8.75 7.65 -27.02
CA ASN A 171 8.68 6.54 -27.96
C ASN A 171 8.90 5.19 -27.26
N PHE A 172 9.81 5.14 -26.29
CA PHE A 172 10.07 3.94 -25.50
C PHE A 172 8.87 3.57 -24.61
N VAL A 173 8.30 4.54 -23.89
CA VAL A 173 7.11 4.33 -23.07
C VAL A 173 5.92 3.91 -23.93
N ARG A 174 5.75 4.49 -25.12
CA ARG A 174 4.71 4.09 -26.08
C ARG A 174 4.92 2.67 -26.59
N ALA A 175 6.15 2.30 -26.96
CA ALA A 175 6.44 0.96 -27.45
C ALA A 175 6.15 -0.13 -26.39
N LEU A 176 6.48 0.13 -25.13
CA LEU A 176 6.25 -0.84 -24.05
C LEU A 176 4.85 -0.78 -23.45
N GLY A 177 4.20 0.37 -23.53
CA GLY A 177 2.95 0.70 -22.85
C GLY A 177 3.18 1.34 -21.49
N ALA A 178 2.63 2.54 -21.29
CA ALA A 178 2.72 3.28 -20.03
C ALA A 178 2.14 2.51 -18.84
N GLY A 179 1.14 1.65 -19.07
CA GLY A 179 0.50 0.88 -18.02
C GLY A 179 1.45 -0.04 -17.25
N LYS A 180 2.43 -0.63 -17.94
CA LYS A 180 3.43 -1.50 -17.30
C LYS A 180 4.30 -0.74 -16.30
N PHE A 181 4.68 0.50 -16.61
CA PHE A 181 5.45 1.36 -15.70
C PHE A 181 4.64 1.74 -14.46
N VAL A 182 3.37 2.09 -14.66
CA VAL A 182 2.48 2.49 -13.57
C VAL A 182 2.18 1.31 -12.64
N VAL A 183 1.92 0.12 -13.19
CA VAL A 183 1.75 -1.10 -12.36
C VAL A 183 3.03 -1.44 -11.60
N LEU A 184 4.20 -1.37 -12.26
CA LEU A 184 5.48 -1.60 -11.59
C LEU A 184 5.68 -0.62 -10.42
N LEU A 185 5.39 0.67 -10.62
CA LEU A 185 5.52 1.69 -9.58
C LEU A 185 4.57 1.42 -8.40
N GLY A 186 3.30 1.10 -8.68
CA GLY A 186 2.33 0.76 -7.64
C GLY A 186 2.72 -0.48 -6.84
N ALA A 187 3.22 -1.51 -7.52
CA ALA A 187 3.67 -2.75 -6.89
C ALA A 187 4.96 -2.54 -6.06
N LEU A 188 5.94 -1.79 -6.58
CA LEU A 188 7.13 -1.39 -5.82
C LEU A 188 6.78 -0.60 -4.57
N TYR A 189 5.84 0.35 -4.69
CA TYR A 189 5.39 1.15 -3.57
C TYR A 189 4.69 0.29 -2.51
N ALA A 190 3.84 -0.65 -2.93
CA ALA A 190 3.19 -1.61 -2.03
C ALA A 190 4.21 -2.45 -1.26
N GLU A 191 5.19 -3.05 -1.95
CA GLU A 191 6.20 -3.92 -1.34
C GLU A 191 7.16 -3.14 -0.45
N PHE A 192 7.57 -1.94 -0.85
CA PHE A 192 8.42 -1.09 -0.01
C PHE A 192 7.70 -0.67 1.29
N ALA A 193 6.44 -0.26 1.19
CA ALA A 193 5.61 0.05 2.36
C ALA A 193 5.41 -1.19 3.25
N PHE A 194 5.23 -2.36 2.65
CA PHE A 194 5.13 -3.63 3.36
C PHE A 194 6.41 -3.94 4.16
N LEU A 195 7.58 -3.86 3.53
CA LEU A 195 8.86 -4.09 4.18
C LEU A 195 9.07 -3.10 5.34
N LEU A 196 8.79 -1.82 5.13
CA LEU A 196 8.88 -0.81 6.20
C LEU A 196 7.95 -1.13 7.38
N ALA A 197 6.71 -1.55 7.10
CA ALA A 197 5.74 -1.92 8.14
C ALA A 197 6.21 -3.17 8.92
N VAL A 198 6.77 -4.17 8.24
CA VAL A 198 7.30 -5.39 8.87
C VAL A 198 8.51 -5.07 9.76
N PHE A 199 9.50 -4.34 9.25
CA PHE A 199 10.69 -3.98 10.03
C PHE A 199 10.37 -3.01 11.18
N GLY A 200 9.47 -2.04 10.96
CA GLY A 200 8.99 -1.13 11.99
C GLY A 200 8.22 -1.87 13.10
N GLY A 201 7.37 -2.82 12.71
CA GLY A 201 6.65 -3.70 13.63
C GLY A 201 7.59 -4.57 14.46
N ALA A 202 8.58 -5.20 13.83
CA ALA A 202 9.57 -6.04 14.53
C ALA A 202 10.38 -5.26 15.58
N LYS A 203 10.79 -4.02 15.26
CA LYS A 203 11.50 -3.13 16.20
C LYS A 203 10.63 -2.71 17.38
N THR A 204 9.33 -2.56 17.16
CA THR A 204 8.38 -2.19 18.22
C THR A 204 8.06 -3.39 19.12
N ALA A 205 7.87 -4.56 18.51
CA ALA A 205 7.63 -5.81 19.22
C ALA A 205 8.81 -6.20 20.12
N SER A 206 10.06 -6.04 19.67
CA SER A 206 11.24 -6.31 20.50
C SER A 206 11.34 -5.37 21.70
N LYS A 207 11.02 -4.09 21.53
CA LYS A 207 10.93 -3.11 22.63
C LYS A 207 9.84 -3.46 23.63
N GLN A 208 8.66 -3.88 23.15
CA GLN A 208 7.56 -4.30 24.02
C GLN A 208 7.90 -5.59 24.78
N ALA A 209 8.54 -6.57 24.13
CA ALA A 209 9.00 -7.79 24.79
C ALA A 209 10.06 -7.50 25.86
N ALA A 210 11.00 -6.60 25.58
CA ALA A 210 12.00 -6.14 26.56
C ALA A 210 11.33 -5.41 27.74
N ALA A 211 10.37 -4.52 27.48
CA ALA A 211 9.61 -3.82 28.51
C ALA A 211 8.76 -4.78 29.36
N ALA A 212 8.11 -5.77 28.74
CA ALA A 212 7.35 -6.81 29.44
C ALA A 212 8.27 -7.68 30.32
N LYS A 213 9.46 -8.02 29.84
CA LYS A 213 10.47 -8.77 30.62
C LYS A 213 10.99 -7.94 31.79
N ALA A 214 11.25 -6.65 31.59
CA ALA A 214 11.66 -5.73 32.65
C ALA A 214 10.55 -5.53 33.70
N ALA A 215 9.29 -5.36 33.27
CA ALA A 215 8.14 -5.24 34.17
C ALA A 215 7.90 -6.53 34.99
N ARG A 216 8.08 -7.71 34.38
CA ARG A 216 8.03 -9.00 35.09
C ARG A 216 9.15 -9.13 36.11
N ALA A 217 10.39 -8.75 35.75
CA ALA A 217 11.52 -8.77 36.68
C ALA A 217 11.32 -7.81 37.87
N ALA A 218 10.79 -6.60 37.62
CA ALA A 218 10.48 -5.63 38.66
C ALA A 218 9.37 -6.11 39.62
N ASN A 219 8.33 -6.76 39.09
CA ASN A 219 7.26 -7.34 39.92
C ASN A 219 7.72 -8.53 40.78
N VAL A 220 8.69 -9.32 40.31
CA VAL A 220 9.28 -10.40 41.12
C VAL A 220 10.17 -9.82 42.23
N ALA A 221 10.94 -8.77 41.93
CA ALA A 221 11.77 -8.08 42.93
C ALA A 221 10.93 -7.40 44.02
N ARG A 222 9.74 -6.87 43.69
CA ARG A 222 8.83 -6.23 44.66
C ARG A 222 8.11 -7.22 45.61
N LYS A 223 8.06 -8.51 45.26
CA LYS A 223 7.41 -9.56 46.05
C LYS A 223 8.37 -10.33 46.98
N ARG A 224 9.66 -10.01 46.94
CA ARG A 224 10.67 -10.51 47.87
C ARG A 224 10.95 -9.46 48.93
#